data_AF-A0A967MNP2-F1
#
_entry.id   AF-A0A967MNP2-F1
#
_cell.length_a   1.000
_cell.length_b   1.000
_cell.length_c   1.000
_cell.angle_alpha   90.00
_cell.angle_beta   90.00
_cell.angle_gamma   90.00
#
_symmetry.space_group_name_H-M   'P 1'
#
loop_
_entity.id
_entity.type
_entity.pdbx_description
1 polymer ?
#
loop_
_entity_poly.entity_id
_entity_poly.type
_entity_poly.pdbx_seq_one_letter_code
_entity_poly.pdbx_strand_id
1 'polypeptide(L)' 'LVGASPELLVRKTGTRVESVALAGSARRGSDADEDERYGRALLASDKDRREHEMAALTVETALGEISRRIVRDAEP' A
#
# COMPACT_ATOMS: atom_id res chain seq x y z
N LEU A 1 17.11 -8.32 16.89
CA LEU A 1 16.32 -8.37 15.64
C LEU A 1 16.68 -7.15 14.82
N VAL A 2 17.01 -7.30 13.53
CA VAL A 2 17.32 -6.19 12.61
C VAL A 2 16.52 -6.41 11.32
N GLY A 3 15.96 -5.34 10.75
CA GLY A 3 15.17 -5.40 9.52
C GLY A 3 14.99 -4.02 8.88
N ALA A 4 14.51 -4.02 7.64
CA ALA A 4 14.24 -2.81 6.84
C ALA A 4 12.84 -2.94 6.21
N SER A 5 11.79 -2.87 7.03
CA SER A 5 10.42 -2.95 6.53
C SER A 5 10.10 -1.75 5.63
N PRO A 6 9.60 -1.96 4.40
CA PRO A 6 9.06 -0.87 3.58
C PRO A 6 7.66 -0.45 4.03
N GLU A 7 6.99 -1.26 4.86
CA GLU A 7 5.57 -1.12 5.19
C GLU A 7 5.37 -0.46 6.56
N LEU A 8 4.55 0.59 6.58
CA LEU A 8 4.12 1.26 7.80
C LEU A 8 2.78 0.68 8.25
N LEU A 9 2.82 -0.22 9.23
CA LEU A 9 1.59 -0.80 9.79
C LEU A 9 0.69 0.28 10.39
N VAL A 10 1.19 1.08 11.34
CA VAL A 10 0.44 2.19 11.92
C VAL A 10 1.37 3.25 12.50
N ARG A 11 1.02 4.53 12.33
CA ARG A 11 1.61 5.67 13.03
C ARG A 11 0.49 6.52 13.64
N LYS A 12 0.69 6.98 14.87
CA LYS A 12 -0.23 7.92 15.54
C LYS A 12 0.51 9.17 15.99
N THR A 13 0.02 10.34 15.59
CA THR A 13 0.53 11.64 16.02
C THR A 13 -0.64 12.48 16.53
N GLY A 14 -0.67 12.69 17.85
CA GLY A 14 -1.84 13.29 18.51
C GLY A 14 -3.09 12.46 18.27
N THR A 15 -4.07 13.03 17.56
CA THR A 15 -5.33 12.38 17.16
C THR A 15 -5.34 11.87 15.71
N ARG A 16 -4.25 12.06 14.96
CA ARG A 16 -4.11 11.56 13.58
C ARG A 16 -3.51 10.16 13.60
N VAL A 17 -4.11 9.25 12.84
CA VAL A 17 -3.62 7.88 12.60
C VAL A 17 -3.36 7.71 11.10
N GLU A 18 -2.26 7.05 10.75
CA GLU A 18 -1.83 6.80 9.38
C GLU A 18 -1.38 5.34 9.27
N SER A 19 -1.62 4.73 8.11
CA SER A 19 -1.17 3.40 7.74
C SER A 19 -0.85 3.41 6.24
N VAL A 20 0.13 2.61 5.82
CA VAL A 20 0.47 2.42 4.40
C VAL A 20 0.48 0.93 4.15
N ALA A 21 -0.60 0.42 3.58
CA ALA A 21 -0.71 -0.99 3.20
C ALA A 21 0.05 -1.24 1.89
N LEU A 22 0.90 -2.26 1.86
CA LEU A 22 1.60 -2.68 0.65
C LEU A 22 1.13 -4.08 0.22
N ALA A 23 0.53 -4.17 -0.96
CA ALA A 23 0.10 -5.42 -1.57
C ALA A 23 0.26 -5.32 -3.09
N GLY A 24 0.74 -6.41 -3.70
CA GLY A 24 1.29 -6.43 -5.06
C GLY A 24 2.81 -6.28 -5.06
N SER A 25 3.51 -7.00 -5.93
CA SER A 25 4.97 -6.95 -5.98
C SER A 25 5.51 -7.28 -7.37
N ALA A 26 6.54 -6.55 -7.77
CA ALA A 26 7.33 -6.81 -8.96
C ALA A 26 8.82 -6.65 -8.64
N ARG A 27 9.67 -7.38 -9.37
CA ARG A 27 11.12 -7.20 -9.26
C ARG A 27 11.54 -5.83 -9.77
N ARG A 28 12.66 -5.32 -9.28
CA ARG A 28 13.36 -4.18 -9.89
C ARG A 28 14.01 -4.61 -11.21
N GLY A 29 14.15 -3.67 -12.14
CA GLY A 29 14.87 -3.87 -13.40
C GLY A 29 16.39 -3.78 -13.25
N SER A 30 17.13 -4.33 -14.21
CA SER A 30 18.59 -4.14 -14.30
C SER A 30 19.00 -2.77 -14.80
N ASP A 31 18.08 -2.06 -15.46
CA ASP A 31 18.21 -0.68 -15.92
C ASP A 31 16.90 0.10 -15.71
N ALA A 32 16.93 1.40 -15.99
CA ALA A 32 15.79 2.29 -15.75
C ALA A 32 14.57 1.94 -16.61
N ASP A 33 14.77 1.55 -17.87
CA ASP A 33 13.67 1.27 -18.80
C ASP A 33 12.94 -0.02 -18.40
N GLU A 34 13.70 -1.03 -18.02
CA GLU A 34 13.17 -2.28 -17.51
C GLU A 34 12.44 -2.10 -16.17
N ASP A 35 13.01 -1.29 -15.27
CA ASP A 35 12.40 -1.02 -13.97
C ASP A 35 11.05 -0.30 -14.10
N GLU A 36 11.00 0.71 -14.97
CA GLU A 36 9.76 1.43 -15.28
C GLU A 36 8.73 0.52 -15.95
N ARG A 37 9.18 -0.40 -16.83
CA ARG A 37 8.31 -1.41 -17.45
C ARG A 37 7.69 -2.34 -16.40
N TYR A 38 8.46 -2.82 -15.43
CA TYR A 38 7.93 -3.67 -14.36
C TYR A 38 6.99 -2.92 -13.42
N GLY A 39 7.32 -1.69 -13.06
CA GLY A 39 6.42 -0.83 -12.26
C GLY A 39 5.08 -0.59 -12.95
N ARG A 40 5.10 -0.22 -14.24
CA ARG A 40 3.88 -0.05 -15.03
C ARG A 40 3.07 -1.34 -15.16
N ALA A 41 3.73 -2.48 -15.37
CA ALA A 41 3.06 -3.77 -15.44
C ALA A 41 2.38 -4.13 -14.11
N LEU A 42 3.01 -3.84 -12.97
CA LEU A 42 2.41 -4.04 -11.66
C LEU A 42 1.17 -3.15 -11.45
N LEU A 43 1.28 -1.86 -11.76
CA LEU A 43 0.16 -0.91 -11.67
C LEU A 43 -1.00 -1.27 -12.60
N ALA A 44 -0.73 -1.87 -13.76
CA ALA A 44 -1.74 -2.30 -14.72
C ALA A 44 -2.29 -3.72 -14.46
N SER A 45 -1.73 -4.47 -13.51
CA SER A 45 -2.15 -5.85 -13.24
C SER A 45 -3.50 -5.89 -12.52
N ASP A 46 -4.54 -6.37 -13.19
CA ASP A 46 -5.87 -6.56 -12.59
C ASP A 46 -5.83 -7.46 -11.35
N LYS A 47 -4.92 -8.44 -11.32
CA LYS A 47 -4.74 -9.31 -10.17
C LYS A 47 -4.21 -8.51 -8.98
N ASP A 48 -3.07 -7.84 -9.14
CA ASP A 48 -2.42 -7.11 -8.05
C ASP A 48 -3.27 -5.94 -7.58
N ARG A 49 -3.98 -5.25 -8.48
CA ARG A 49 -4.95 -4.20 -8.10
C ARG A 49 -6.08 -4.72 -7.23
N ARG A 50 -6.64 -5.89 -7.54
CA ARG A 50 -7.70 -6.51 -6.71
C ARG A 50 -7.16 -6.94 -5.35
N GLU A 51 -5.96 -7.51 -5.32
CA GLU A 51 -5.28 -7.88 -4.07
C GLU A 51 -5.01 -6.64 -3.20
N HIS A 52 -4.52 -5.56 -3.82
CA HIS A 52 -4.29 -4.29 -3.15
C HIS A 52 -5.58 -3.69 -2.58
N GLU A 53 -6.66 -3.66 -3.36
CA GLU A 53 -7.95 -3.14 -2.90
C GLU A 53 -8.46 -3.89 -1.66
N MET A 54 -8.34 -5.22 -1.63
CA MET A 54 -8.71 -6.01 -0.46
C MET A 54 -7.87 -5.66 0.78
N ALA A 55 -6.56 -5.45 0.61
CA ALA A 55 -5.68 -5.04 1.70
C ALA A 55 -6.06 -3.64 2.23
N ALA A 56 -6.25 -2.68 1.33
CA ALA A 56 -6.65 -1.32 1.67
C ALA A 56 -8.00 -1.28 2.41
N LEU A 57 -9.00 -2.03 1.91
CA LEU A 57 -10.33 -2.13 2.54
C LEU A 57 -10.26 -2.75 3.94
N THR A 58 -9.37 -3.72 4.17
CA THR A 58 -9.19 -4.33 5.49
C THR A 58 -8.65 -3.31 6.50
N VAL A 59 -7.65 -2.52 6.08
CA VAL A 59 -7.10 -1.44 6.92
C VAL A 59 -8.14 -0.34 7.16
N GLU A 60 -8.85 0.09 6.11
CA GLU A 60 -9.91 1.09 6.22
C GLU A 60 -11.02 0.65 7.19
N THR A 61 -11.45 -0.62 7.10
CA THR A 61 -12.47 -1.18 8.00
C THR A 61 -11.99 -1.13 9.45
N ALA A 62 -10.79 -1.65 9.73
CA ALA A 62 -10.25 -1.69 11.08
C ALA A 62 -10.05 -0.30 11.70
N LEU A 63 -9.56 0.67 10.92
CA LEU A 63 -9.39 2.04 11.39
C LEU A 63 -10.72 2.79 11.49
N GLY A 64 -11.69 2.48 10.63
CA GLY A 64 -13.02 3.07 10.60
C GLY A 64 -13.80 2.84 11.89
N GLU A 65 -13.63 1.69 12.55
CA GLU A 65 -14.28 1.36 13.83
C GLU A 65 -13.88 2.31 14.98
N ILE A 66 -12.68 2.91 14.89
CA ILE A 66 -12.09 3.72 15.96
C ILE A 66 -11.81 5.18 15.56
N SER A 67 -12.16 5.57 14.33
CA SER A 67 -11.85 6.87 13.76
C SER A 67 -13.11 7.66 13.46
N ARG A 68 -13.10 8.98 13.71
CA ARG A 68 -14.22 9.87 13.35
C ARG A 68 -14.35 10.09 11.85
N ARG A 69 -13.23 9.97 11.11
CA ARG A 69 -13.15 10.18 9.66
C ARG A 69 -11.95 9.41 9.13
N ILE A 70 -12.14 8.73 8.00
CA ILE A 70 -11.08 8.11 7.21
C ILE A 70 -10.95 8.84 5.88
N VAL A 71 -9.72 8.92 5.38
CA VAL A 71 -9.41 9.34 4.01
C VAL A 71 -8.51 8.28 3.43
N ARG A 72 -8.84 7.83 2.22
CA ARG A 72 -8.08 6.87 1.43
C ARG A 72 -7.76 7.51 0.09
N ASP A 73 -6.57 7.24 -0.43
CA ASP A 73 -6.21 7.64 -1.79
C ASP A 73 -7.07 6.87 -2.81
N ALA A 74 -7.38 7.51 -3.95
CA ALA A 74 -8.28 6.94 -4.95
C ALA A 74 -7.66 5.80 -5.76
N GLU A 75 -6.33 5.80 -5.84
CA GLU A 75 -5.50 4.81 -6.54
C GLU A 75 -4.29 4.46 -5.66
N PRO A 76 -3.75 3.24 -5.78
CA PRO A 76 -2.52 2.82 -5.10
C PRO A 76 -1.28 3.59 -5.56
#